data_AF-A0A9D9XEC0-F1
#
_entry.id   AF-A0A9D9XEC0-F1
#
_cell.length_a   1.000
_cell.length_b   1.000
_cell.length_c   1.000
_cell.angle_alpha   90.00
_cell.angle_beta   90.00
_cell.angle_gamma   90.00
#
_symmetry.space_group_name_H-M   'P 1'
#
loop_
_entity.id
_entity.type
_entity.pdbx_description
1 polymer ?
#
loop_
_entity_poly.entity_id
_entity_poly.type
_entity_poly.pdbx_seq_one_letter_code
_entity_poly.pdbx_strand_id
1 'polypeptide(L)'
;MLHSFTSLRYVQGNSRLQKIKARVDAAKLAGKDEIGVRVGKIINQYKVAKHFELVIEDAAFVFRRTPASITAQAALDGIYIVRTSVPATHMAAADCVRNYKSLANVERAFRSFKTIDLKVRPIHHRLADRVRSHIFLCMLAYYVEWHMREAWRELMFADAGQALSGSADQGRPRHPRRRHPSAQLWHFDG
;
A
#
# COMPACT_ATOMS: atom_id res chain seq x y z
N MET A 1 -5.12 -10.92 -12.53
CA MET A 1 -4.27 -9.86 -13.10
C MET A 1 -4.17 -8.73 -12.07
N LEU A 2 -3.26 -8.83 -11.10
CA LEU A 2 -3.10 -7.80 -10.06
C LEU A 2 -2.28 -6.64 -10.65
N HIS A 3 -2.96 -5.55 -11.00
CA HIS A 3 -2.31 -4.31 -11.39
C HIS A 3 -1.46 -3.81 -10.21
N SER A 4 -0.14 -3.68 -10.41
CA SER A 4 0.75 -3.09 -9.40
C SER A 4 0.22 -1.70 -8.98
N PHE A 5 0.31 -1.35 -7.70
CA PHE A 5 -0.11 -0.03 -7.19
C PHE A 5 0.55 1.14 -7.92
N THR A 6 1.79 0.97 -8.40
CA THR A 6 2.48 1.98 -9.22
C THR A 6 1.83 2.10 -10.60
N SER A 7 1.40 0.98 -11.19
CA SER A 7 0.63 0.98 -12.46
C SER A 7 -0.68 1.74 -12.30
N LEU A 8 -1.39 1.58 -11.18
CA LEU A 8 -2.66 2.28 -10.94
C LEU A 8 -2.46 3.81 -10.83
N ARG A 9 -1.50 4.26 -10.01
CA ARG A 9 -1.21 5.69 -9.84
C ARG A 9 -0.72 6.33 -11.14
N TYR A 10 0.09 5.61 -11.89
CA TYR A 10 0.56 6.04 -13.21
C TYR A 10 -0.59 6.18 -14.21
N VAL A 11 -1.46 5.17 -14.33
CA VAL A 11 -2.61 5.19 -15.25
C VAL A 11 -3.55 6.34 -14.92
N GLN A 12 -3.85 6.53 -13.63
CA GLN A 12 -4.68 7.64 -13.16
C GLN A 12 -4.02 9.00 -13.43
N GLY A 13 -2.72 9.15 -13.14
CA GLY A 13 -1.96 10.36 -13.43
C GLY A 13 -1.96 10.71 -14.92
N ASN A 14 -1.66 9.73 -15.78
CA ASN A 14 -1.68 9.92 -17.24
C ASN A 14 -3.07 10.34 -17.75
N SER A 15 -4.14 9.67 -17.32
CA SER A 15 -5.51 10.01 -17.71
C SER A 15 -5.87 11.44 -17.30
N ARG A 16 -5.43 11.87 -16.12
CA ARG A 16 -5.67 13.24 -15.62
C ARG A 16 -4.85 14.29 -16.39
N LEU A 17 -3.61 14.00 -16.74
CA LEU A 17 -2.78 14.88 -17.59
C LEU A 17 -3.35 15.02 -19.01
N GLN A 18 -3.86 13.93 -19.60
CA GLN A 18 -4.57 13.98 -20.89
C GLN A 18 -5.78 14.91 -20.85
N LYS A 19 -6.55 14.90 -19.75
CA LYS A 19 -7.68 15.83 -19.57
C LYS A 19 -7.24 17.29 -19.48
N ILE A 20 -6.09 17.58 -18.88
CA ILE A 20 -5.53 18.95 -18.90
C ILE A 20 -5.11 19.32 -20.31
N LYS A 21 -4.38 18.44 -21.00
CA LYS A 21 -3.96 18.67 -22.39
C LYS A 21 -5.16 18.99 -23.29
N ALA A 22 -6.23 18.19 -23.24
CA ALA A 22 -7.43 18.44 -24.02
C ALA A 22 -8.09 19.81 -23.71
N ARG A 23 -7.97 20.32 -22.48
CA ARG A 23 -8.48 21.65 -22.12
C ARG A 23 -7.59 22.78 -22.64
N VAL A 24 -6.28 22.59 -22.65
CA VAL A 24 -5.32 23.55 -23.23
C VAL A 24 -5.49 23.60 -24.74
N ASP A 25 -5.57 22.43 -25.40
CA ASP A 25 -5.78 22.31 -26.85
C ASP A 25 -7.13 22.93 -27.28
N ALA A 26 -8.16 22.86 -26.42
CA ALA A 26 -9.45 23.52 -26.64
C ALA A 26 -9.48 25.01 -26.24
N ALA A 27 -8.34 25.62 -25.92
CA ALA A 27 -8.21 27.00 -25.43
C ALA A 27 -9.05 27.35 -24.18
N LYS A 28 -9.48 26.33 -23.41
CA LYS A 28 -10.26 26.48 -22.16
C LYS A 28 -9.37 26.62 -20.91
N LEU A 29 -8.07 26.58 -21.09
CA LEU A 29 -7.05 26.76 -20.07
C LEU A 29 -5.80 27.32 -20.75
N ALA A 30 -5.37 28.50 -20.34
CA ALA A 30 -4.21 29.21 -20.88
C ALA A 30 -3.41 29.84 -19.75
N GLY A 31 -2.19 30.26 -20.04
CA GLY A 31 -1.23 30.80 -19.09
C GLY A 31 -0.38 29.72 -18.46
N LYS A 32 0.94 29.88 -18.59
CA LYS A 32 1.93 28.93 -18.09
C LYS A 32 1.75 28.63 -16.60
N ASP A 33 1.43 29.64 -15.80
CA ASP A 33 1.25 29.51 -14.36
C ASP A 33 0.00 28.69 -14.00
N GLU A 34 -1.13 28.93 -14.67
CA GLU A 34 -2.38 28.22 -14.35
C GLU A 34 -2.33 26.76 -14.79
N ILE A 35 -1.71 26.49 -15.95
CA ILE A 35 -1.42 25.13 -16.42
C ILE A 35 -0.47 24.45 -15.43
N GLY A 36 0.60 25.13 -15.03
CA GLY A 36 1.59 24.65 -14.06
C GLY A 36 0.99 24.24 -12.72
N VAL A 37 0.12 25.08 -12.13
CA VAL A 37 -0.55 24.77 -10.86
C VAL A 37 -1.41 23.52 -10.97
N ARG A 38 -2.17 23.35 -12.06
CA ARG A 38 -3.07 22.20 -12.24
C ARG A 38 -2.31 20.91 -12.53
N VAL A 39 -1.26 20.98 -13.36
CA VAL A 39 -0.36 19.85 -13.63
C VAL A 39 0.38 19.44 -12.36
N GLY A 40 0.89 20.42 -11.59
CA GLY A 40 1.57 20.20 -10.32
C GLY A 40 0.68 19.52 -9.28
N LYS A 41 -0.60 19.89 -9.18
CA LYS A 41 -1.57 19.21 -8.30
C LYS A 41 -1.69 17.72 -8.63
N ILE A 42 -1.82 17.36 -9.90
CA ILE A 42 -1.93 15.95 -10.34
C ILE A 42 -0.63 15.20 -10.02
N ILE A 43 0.50 15.78 -10.38
CA ILE A 43 1.80 15.15 -10.15
C ILE A 43 2.06 14.91 -8.67
N ASN A 44 1.73 15.88 -7.82
CA ASN A 44 1.92 15.77 -6.38
C ASN A 44 0.91 14.79 -5.75
N GLN A 45 -0.34 14.76 -6.23
CA GLN A 45 -1.36 13.83 -5.76
C GLN A 45 -0.98 12.37 -6.03
N TYR A 46 -0.51 12.06 -7.24
CA TYR A 46 -0.20 10.69 -7.64
C TYR A 46 1.28 10.31 -7.46
N LYS A 47 2.15 11.28 -7.13
CA LYS A 47 3.60 11.12 -6.94
C LYS A 47 4.32 10.52 -8.17
N VAL A 48 3.90 10.95 -9.37
CA VAL A 48 4.34 10.38 -10.66
C VAL A 48 5.32 11.26 -11.45
N ALA A 49 5.86 12.33 -10.85
CA ALA A 49 6.72 13.31 -11.52
C ALA A 49 7.83 12.66 -12.36
N LYS A 50 8.54 11.70 -11.77
CA LYS A 50 9.67 10.97 -12.36
C LYS A 50 9.34 10.11 -13.60
N HIS A 51 8.08 9.98 -13.98
CA HIS A 51 7.64 9.19 -15.14
C HIS A 51 7.23 10.03 -16.33
N PHE A 52 7.19 11.36 -16.17
CA PHE A 52 6.75 12.29 -17.19
C PHE A 52 7.75 13.42 -17.39
N GLU A 53 8.08 13.68 -18.65
CA GLU A 53 8.69 14.94 -19.07
C GLU A 53 7.57 15.89 -19.44
N LEU A 54 7.58 17.09 -18.85
CA LEU A 54 6.54 18.08 -19.04
C LEU A 54 7.12 19.32 -19.72
N VAL A 55 6.45 19.77 -20.77
CA VAL A 55 6.71 21.05 -21.41
C VAL A 55 5.43 21.87 -21.27
N ILE A 56 5.52 22.97 -20.52
CA ILE A 56 4.41 23.86 -20.24
C ILE A 56 4.77 25.24 -20.81
N GLU A 57 4.00 25.67 -21.79
CA GLU A 57 4.05 26.98 -22.42
C GLU A 57 2.74 27.74 -22.16
N ASP A 58 2.62 28.98 -22.63
CA ASP A 58 1.47 29.83 -22.34
C ASP A 58 0.16 29.35 -22.99
N ALA A 59 0.25 28.71 -24.15
CA ALA A 59 -0.92 28.18 -24.87
C ALA A 59 -0.77 26.69 -25.24
N ALA A 60 0.32 26.05 -24.82
CA ALA A 60 0.60 24.67 -25.16
C ALA A 60 1.04 23.86 -23.94
N PHE A 61 0.51 22.65 -23.86
CA PHE A 61 0.93 21.67 -22.87
C PHE A 61 1.24 20.35 -23.57
N VAL A 62 2.50 19.94 -23.47
CA VAL A 62 3.00 18.68 -24.03
C VAL A 62 3.63 17.89 -22.89
N PHE A 63 3.34 16.60 -22.85
CA PHE A 63 4.00 15.70 -21.92
C PHE A 63 4.43 14.42 -22.63
N ARG A 64 5.61 13.91 -22.28
CA ARG A 64 6.12 12.63 -22.76
C ARG A 64 6.25 11.65 -21.61
N ARG A 65 6.08 10.38 -21.93
CA ARG A 65 6.23 9.27 -20.98
C ARG A 65 7.66 8.79 -21.04
N THR A 66 8.25 8.49 -19.89
CA THR A 66 9.60 7.90 -19.80
C THR A 66 9.47 6.40 -19.48
N PRO A 67 9.37 5.51 -20.49
CA PRO A 67 9.12 4.08 -20.28
C PRO A 67 10.22 3.37 -19.47
N ALA A 68 11.46 3.87 -19.53
CA ALA A 68 12.58 3.34 -18.74
C ALA A 68 12.35 3.48 -17.22
N SER A 69 11.94 4.67 -16.79
CA SER A 69 11.63 4.97 -15.37
C SER A 69 10.46 4.11 -14.85
N ILE A 70 9.44 3.93 -15.69
CA ILE A 70 8.28 3.08 -15.39
C ILE A 70 8.70 1.61 -15.24
N THR A 71 9.56 1.12 -16.14
CA THR A 71 10.03 -0.26 -16.14
C THR A 71 10.91 -0.57 -14.94
N ALA A 72 11.82 0.34 -14.59
CA ALA A 72 12.67 0.21 -13.41
C ALA A 72 11.85 0.18 -12.11
N GLN A 73 10.82 1.04 -11.99
CA GLN A 73 9.97 1.03 -10.81
C GLN A 73 9.04 -0.19 -10.76
N ALA A 74 8.51 -0.61 -11.90
CA ALA A 74 7.74 -1.86 -11.99
C ALA A 74 8.56 -3.11 -11.62
N ALA A 75 9.90 -3.06 -11.77
CA ALA A 75 10.78 -4.13 -11.33
C ALA A 75 10.94 -4.17 -9.79
N LEU A 76 10.79 -3.04 -9.12
CA LEU A 76 10.84 -2.92 -7.66
C LEU A 76 9.47 -3.13 -7.00
N ASP A 77 8.39 -3.01 -7.76
CA ASP A 77 7.05 -3.24 -7.27
C ASP A 77 6.86 -4.67 -6.76
N GLY A 78 6.50 -4.80 -5.48
CA GLY A 78 6.28 -6.09 -4.83
C GLY A 78 7.50 -6.64 -4.07
N ILE A 79 8.63 -5.93 -4.07
CA ILE A 79 9.76 -6.22 -3.19
C ILE A 79 9.54 -5.51 -1.85
N TYR A 80 9.49 -6.29 -0.76
CA TYR A 80 9.45 -5.77 0.60
C TYR A 80 10.86 -5.84 1.20
N ILE A 81 11.40 -4.69 1.64
CA ILE A 81 12.68 -4.61 2.33
C ILE A 81 12.40 -4.41 3.82
N VAL A 82 12.78 -5.38 4.64
CA VAL A 82 12.71 -5.26 6.10
C VAL A 82 14.10 -4.91 6.61
N ARG A 83 14.23 -3.76 7.26
CA ARG A 83 15.45 -3.36 7.97
C ARG A 83 15.25 -3.56 9.47
N THR A 84 16.22 -4.20 10.11
CA THR A 84 16.24 -4.40 11.57
C THR A 84 17.57 -3.94 12.14
N SER A 85 17.55 -3.42 13.37
CA SER A 85 18.75 -3.12 14.16
C SER A 85 19.27 -4.34 14.94
N VAL A 86 18.53 -5.47 14.91
CA VAL A 86 18.92 -6.71 15.58
C VAL A 86 20.11 -7.35 14.84
N PRO A 87 21.20 -7.70 15.53
CA PRO A 87 22.33 -8.40 14.93
C PRO A 87 21.93 -9.74 14.33
N ALA A 88 22.58 -10.13 13.22
CA ALA A 88 22.34 -11.41 12.56
C ALA A 88 22.66 -12.63 13.44
N THR A 89 23.49 -12.46 14.47
CA THR A 89 23.78 -13.49 15.48
C THR A 89 22.59 -13.82 16.38
N HIS A 90 21.63 -12.88 16.53
CA HIS A 90 20.47 -13.05 17.40
C HIS A 90 19.18 -13.38 16.63
N MET A 91 19.12 -13.05 15.33
CA MET A 91 17.92 -13.32 14.53
C MET A 91 18.27 -13.52 13.06
N ALA A 92 17.91 -14.68 12.53
CA ALA A 92 18.05 -14.97 11.11
C ALA A 92 17.10 -14.07 10.29
N ALA A 93 17.46 -13.80 9.03
CA ALA A 93 16.68 -12.96 8.14
C ALA A 93 15.24 -13.48 7.95
N ALA A 94 15.05 -14.80 7.87
CA ALA A 94 13.72 -15.42 7.75
C ALA A 94 12.84 -15.14 8.97
N ASP A 95 13.40 -15.19 10.18
CA ASP A 95 12.69 -14.90 11.42
C ASP A 95 12.36 -13.42 11.56
N CYS A 96 13.24 -12.53 11.10
CA CYS A 96 12.95 -11.10 11.01
C CYS A 96 11.71 -10.83 10.13
N VAL A 97 11.63 -11.47 8.96
CA VAL A 97 10.46 -11.33 8.08
C VAL A 97 9.20 -11.94 8.73
N ARG A 98 9.31 -13.08 9.41
CA ARG A 98 8.18 -13.69 10.13
C ARG A 98 7.67 -12.79 11.25
N ASN A 99 8.56 -12.24 12.06
CA ASN A 99 8.21 -11.32 13.16
C ASN A 99 7.61 -10.01 12.63
N TYR A 100 8.13 -9.49 11.51
CA TYR A 100 7.51 -8.34 10.86
C TYR A 100 6.10 -8.67 10.36
N LYS A 101 5.89 -9.83 9.72
CA LYS A 101 4.56 -10.28 9.27
C LYS A 101 3.60 -10.52 10.44
N SER A 102 4.08 -11.02 11.58
CA SER A 102 3.25 -11.26 12.77
C SER A 102 2.79 -9.96 13.44
N LEU A 103 3.43 -8.82 13.17
CA LEU A 103 2.94 -7.50 13.58
C LEU A 103 1.52 -7.20 13.05
N ALA A 104 1.14 -7.80 11.91
CA ALA A 104 -0.24 -7.71 11.41
C ALA A 104 -1.27 -8.30 12.40
N ASN A 105 -0.87 -9.24 13.27
CA ASN A 105 -1.72 -9.75 14.35
C ASN A 105 -1.92 -8.70 15.44
N VAL A 106 -0.89 -7.90 15.74
CA VAL A 106 -0.98 -6.77 16.66
C VAL A 106 -1.90 -5.68 16.08
N GLU A 107 -1.76 -5.36 14.80
CA GLU A 107 -2.69 -4.43 14.13
C GLU A 107 -4.13 -4.95 14.12
N ARG A 108 -4.32 -6.27 13.95
CA ARG A 108 -5.63 -6.92 14.06
C ARG A 108 -6.19 -6.79 15.47
N ALA A 109 -5.39 -7.03 16.51
CA ALA A 109 -5.79 -6.81 17.91
C ALA A 109 -6.22 -5.35 18.14
N PHE A 110 -5.42 -4.38 17.65
CA PHE A 110 -5.77 -2.96 17.70
C PHE A 110 -7.03 -2.60 16.92
N ARG A 111 -7.33 -3.32 15.83
CA ARG A 111 -8.56 -3.15 15.07
C ARG A 111 -9.75 -3.76 15.81
N SER A 112 -9.61 -4.92 16.44
CA SER A 112 -10.64 -5.52 17.29
C SER A 112 -11.00 -4.60 18.45
N PHE A 113 -10.01 -4.00 19.12
CA PHE A 113 -10.21 -2.96 20.14
C PHE A 113 -11.07 -1.78 19.64
N LYS A 114 -10.86 -1.35 18.39
CA LYS A 114 -11.52 -0.16 17.84
C LYS A 114 -12.89 -0.43 17.23
N THR A 115 -13.14 -1.63 16.71
CA THR A 115 -14.19 -1.81 15.70
C THR A 115 -15.27 -2.81 16.09
N ILE A 116 -14.94 -3.98 16.64
CA ILE A 116 -15.86 -5.13 16.57
C ILE A 116 -16.45 -5.54 17.93
N ASP A 117 -15.68 -5.71 19.01
CA ASP A 117 -16.26 -6.32 20.23
C ASP A 117 -16.32 -5.40 21.46
N LEU A 118 -15.43 -4.40 21.54
CA LEU A 118 -15.25 -3.67 22.80
C LEU A 118 -15.65 -2.20 22.77
N LYS A 119 -15.99 -1.68 21.58
CA LYS A 119 -16.46 -0.31 21.36
C LYS A 119 -15.65 0.69 22.22
N VAL A 120 -14.34 0.85 21.97
CA VAL A 120 -13.50 1.86 22.64
C VAL A 120 -13.85 3.30 22.19
N ARG A 121 -14.36 3.47 20.97
CA ARG A 121 -14.65 4.78 20.35
C ARG A 121 -16.01 5.46 20.62
N PRO A 122 -17.01 4.91 21.32
CA PRO A 122 -18.20 5.66 21.71
C PRO A 122 -17.99 6.58 22.92
N ILE A 123 -16.94 6.37 23.74
CA ILE A 123 -16.78 7.08 25.02
C ILE A 123 -15.59 8.05 24.96
N HIS A 124 -15.90 9.34 24.80
CA HIS A 124 -14.90 10.41 24.76
C HIS A 124 -14.51 10.83 26.19
N HIS A 125 -13.45 10.22 26.73
CA HIS A 125 -12.89 10.62 28.03
C HIS A 125 -12.07 11.91 27.89
N ARG A 126 -12.35 12.91 28.74
CA ARG A 126 -11.62 14.19 28.78
C ARG A 126 -10.57 14.27 29.90
N LEU A 127 -10.63 13.35 30.86
CA LEU A 127 -9.70 13.27 31.99
C LEU A 127 -8.69 12.14 31.77
N ALA A 128 -7.40 12.42 31.99
CA ALA A 128 -6.31 11.50 31.68
C ALA A 128 -6.44 10.13 32.38
N ASP A 129 -6.84 10.12 33.66
CA ASP A 129 -6.97 8.87 34.41
C ASP A 129 -8.10 7.98 33.90
N ARG A 130 -9.21 8.58 33.44
CA ARG A 130 -10.32 7.82 32.84
C ARG A 130 -9.92 7.19 31.51
N VAL A 131 -9.08 7.87 30.72
CA VAL A 131 -8.49 7.30 29.50
C VAL A 131 -7.63 6.09 29.83
N ARG A 132 -6.74 6.18 30.83
CA ARG A 132 -5.88 5.06 31.22
C ARG A 132 -6.68 3.86 31.70
N SER A 133 -7.65 4.07 32.60
CA SER A 133 -8.50 2.99 33.12
C SER A 133 -9.34 2.33 32.03
N HIS A 134 -9.87 3.11 31.09
CA HIS A 134 -10.64 2.56 29.97
C HIS A 134 -9.76 1.71 29.04
N ILE A 135 -8.57 2.20 28.67
CA ILE A 135 -7.62 1.42 27.86
C ILE A 135 -7.23 0.12 28.58
N PHE A 136 -7.00 0.18 29.89
CA PHE A 136 -6.66 -0.99 30.70
C PHE A 136 -7.78 -2.03 30.73
N LEU A 137 -9.02 -1.60 31.01
CA LEU A 137 -10.19 -2.49 30.98
C LEU A 137 -10.36 -3.10 29.59
N CYS A 138 -10.10 -2.31 28.54
CA CYS A 138 -10.22 -2.78 27.19
C CYS A 138 -9.17 -3.85 26.85
N MET A 139 -7.93 -3.65 27.28
CA MET A 139 -6.87 -4.65 27.15
C MET A 139 -7.20 -5.95 27.89
N LEU A 140 -7.82 -5.86 29.07
CA LEU A 140 -8.23 -7.03 29.85
C LEU A 140 -9.34 -7.83 29.16
N ALA A 141 -10.38 -7.17 28.66
CA ALA A 141 -11.49 -7.87 28.00
C ALA A 141 -11.03 -8.56 26.71
N TYR A 142 -10.12 -7.97 25.94
CA TYR A 142 -9.51 -8.66 24.79
C TYR A 142 -8.63 -9.84 25.21
N TYR A 143 -7.93 -9.75 26.34
CA TYR A 143 -7.17 -10.88 26.85
C TYR A 143 -8.08 -12.07 27.18
N VAL A 144 -9.25 -11.81 27.77
CA VAL A 144 -10.28 -12.83 28.01
C VAL A 144 -10.82 -13.38 26.68
N GLU A 145 -11.18 -12.52 25.73
CA GLU A 145 -11.64 -12.94 24.40
C GLU A 145 -10.61 -13.83 23.70
N TRP A 146 -9.33 -13.46 23.75
CA TRP A 146 -8.23 -14.23 23.17
C TRP A 146 -8.12 -15.62 23.82
N HIS A 147 -8.17 -15.69 25.15
CA HIS A 147 -8.15 -16.97 25.88
C HIS A 147 -9.36 -17.85 25.54
N MET A 148 -10.56 -17.27 25.43
CA MET A 148 -11.75 -18.02 25.03
C MET A 148 -11.63 -18.55 23.60
N ARG A 149 -11.07 -17.75 22.68
CA ARG A 149 -10.81 -18.19 21.30
C ARG A 149 -9.79 -19.31 21.22
N GLU A 150 -8.75 -19.28 22.05
CA GLU A 150 -7.75 -20.37 22.10
C GLU A 150 -8.34 -21.63 22.74
N ALA A 151 -9.09 -21.51 23.83
CA ALA A 151 -9.73 -22.64 24.51
C ALA A 151 -10.79 -23.34 23.65
N TRP A 152 -11.47 -22.61 22.76
CA TRP A 152 -12.48 -23.15 21.84
C TRP A 152 -11.99 -23.29 20.41
N ARG A 153 -10.68 -23.24 20.20
CA ARG A 153 -10.06 -23.25 18.87
C ARG A 153 -10.46 -24.49 18.06
N GLU A 154 -10.49 -25.65 18.70
CA GLU A 154 -10.90 -26.94 18.11
C GLU A 154 -12.40 -26.94 17.73
N LEU A 155 -13.25 -26.37 18.57
CA LEU A 155 -14.70 -26.29 18.37
C LEU A 155 -15.09 -25.29 17.28
N MET A 156 -14.28 -24.24 17.10
CA MET A 156 -14.47 -23.18 16.10
C MET A 156 -13.88 -23.53 14.73
N PHE A 157 -13.34 -24.74 14.55
CA PHE A 157 -12.66 -25.19 13.32
C PHE A 157 -11.57 -24.22 12.83
N ALA A 158 -10.89 -23.51 13.74
CA ALA A 158 -9.91 -22.48 13.39
C ALA A 158 -8.66 -23.06 12.68
N ASP A 159 -8.46 -24.37 12.76
CA ASP A 159 -7.32 -25.09 12.18
C ASP A 159 -7.49 -25.47 10.69
N ALA A 160 -8.69 -25.38 10.11
CA ALA A 160 -8.89 -25.75 8.70
C ALA A 160 -8.14 -24.81 7.72
N GLY A 161 -7.82 -23.58 8.14
CA GLY A 161 -7.10 -22.60 7.32
C GLY A 161 -5.65 -22.34 7.72
N GLN A 162 -5.26 -22.56 8.99
CA GLN A 162 -3.91 -22.23 9.47
C GLN A 162 -2.89 -23.35 9.23
N ALA A 163 -3.32 -24.62 9.23
CA ALA A 163 -2.44 -25.75 8.88
C ALA A 163 -1.91 -25.64 7.42
N LEU A 164 -2.66 -24.98 6.53
CA LEU A 164 -2.24 -24.67 5.17
C LEU A 164 -1.25 -23.49 5.09
N SER A 165 -1.19 -22.63 6.11
CA SER A 165 -0.27 -21.48 6.15
C SER A 165 1.10 -21.84 6.72
N GLY A 166 1.19 -22.87 7.56
CA GLY A 166 2.46 -23.33 8.16
C GLY A 166 3.41 -23.98 7.15
N SER A 167 2.88 -24.58 6.09
CA SER A 167 3.66 -25.24 5.03
C SER A 167 3.85 -24.39 3.75
N ALA A 168 3.02 -23.36 3.53
CA ALA A 168 2.96 -22.65 2.24
C ALA A 168 3.95 -21.47 2.06
N ASP A 169 4.67 -21.04 3.09
CA ASP A 169 5.63 -19.92 2.97
C ASP A 169 6.92 -20.20 3.76
N GLN A 170 7.50 -21.39 3.57
CA GLN A 170 8.88 -21.65 3.97
C GLN A 170 9.81 -20.77 3.14
N GLY A 171 10.10 -19.56 3.64
CA GLY A 171 11.33 -18.80 3.39
C GLY A 171 11.78 -18.59 1.94
N ARG A 172 10.98 -18.91 0.93
CA ARG A 172 11.39 -18.81 -0.45
C ARG A 172 11.43 -17.33 -0.75
N PRO A 173 12.59 -16.72 -1.07
CA PRO A 173 12.56 -15.44 -1.73
C PRO A 173 11.62 -15.62 -2.92
N ARG A 174 10.54 -14.84 -2.99
CA ARG A 174 9.72 -14.82 -4.19
C ARG A 174 10.66 -14.36 -5.29
N HIS A 175 11.22 -15.31 -6.03
CA HIS A 175 12.07 -15.01 -7.17
C HIS A 175 11.30 -14.04 -8.06
N PRO A 176 11.97 -13.06 -8.68
CA PRO A 176 11.33 -12.25 -9.70
C PRO A 176 10.62 -13.22 -10.65
N ARG A 177 9.28 -13.14 -10.73
CA ARG A 177 8.53 -14.00 -11.64
C ARG A 177 9.12 -13.78 -13.02
N ARG A 178 9.72 -14.83 -13.62
CA ARG A 178 10.16 -14.77 -15.02
C ARG A 178 8.95 -14.32 -15.84
N ARG A 179 9.09 -13.18 -16.52
CA ARG A 179 8.03 -12.65 -17.38
C ARG A 179 7.70 -13.72 -18.42
N HIS A 180 6.41 -13.99 -18.60
CA HIS A 180 5.96 -14.83 -19.70
C HIS A 180 6.29 -14.11 -21.03
N PRO A 181 6.77 -14.81 -22.08
CA PRO A 181 7.20 -14.18 -23.34
C PRO A 181 6.09 -13.40 -24.09
N SER A 182 4.82 -13.61 -23.73
CA SER A 182 3.66 -12.96 -24.34
C SER A 182 3.46 -11.49 -23.94
N ALA A 183 4.41 -10.86 -23.24
CA ALA A 183 4.40 -9.43 -22.91
C ALA A 183 5.19 -8.57 -23.90
N GLN A 184 5.60 -9.12 -25.05
CA GLN A 184 6.05 -8.36 -26.21
C GLN A 184 4.88 -8.25 -27.20
N LEU A 185 4.73 -7.05 -27.76
CA LEU A 185 3.75 -6.64 -28.78
C LEU A 185 2.41 -6.10 -28.23
N TRP A 186 2.46 -4.85 -27.77
CA TRP A 186 1.50 -3.85 -28.21
C TRP A 186 2.30 -2.67 -28.78
N HIS A 187 2.85 -2.87 -29.99
CA HIS A 187 3.00 -1.75 -30.92
C HIS A 187 1.58 -1.29 -31.24
N PHE A 188 1.21 -0.10 -30.79
CA PHE A 188 0.07 0.62 -31.33
C PHE A 188 0.64 1.69 -32.25
N ASP A 189 0.59 1.40 -33.54
CA ASP A 189 0.62 2.43 -34.57
C ASP A 189 -0.57 3.36 -34.38
N GLY A 190 -0.29 4.65 -34.56
CA GLY A 190 -1.21 5.77 -34.44
C GLY A 190 -0.42 7.05 -34.55
#